data_AF-A0A0G1YYC1-F1
#
_entry.id   AF-A0A0G1YYC1-F1
#
_cell.length_a   1.000
_cell.length_b   1.000
_cell.length_c   1.000
_cell.angle_alpha   90.00
_cell.angle_beta   90.00
_cell.angle_gamma   90.00
#
_symmetry.space_group_name_H-M   'P 1'
#
loop_
_entity.id
_entity.type
_entity.pdbx_description
1 polymer ?
#
loop_
_entity_poly.entity_id
_entity_poly.type
_entity_poly.pdbx_seq_one_letter_code
_entity_poly.pdbx_strand_id
1 'polypeptide(L)'
;MINKSELWSAAHVNQRLLRETMDYSRGDEDSDLGWLHYLETESPNGELLRRNVLYDTAAGKKVYLAHVTKSFKSIQESGRILSSSGCLVGSVYCTPVLKEKNRLRMHNLGKYILSEEAPKFSCDRKDVALLLIELDLGRSVPDAPTGIDYLKLGPVHFSVFSELNYLLSRDELVDLKQATVTAVRNGSDLLRIVEEVPAEYLSGNFSKFYDLYLQTIPHLPILGYLLFEVLCEYIALFQKGEETERCKALGELYCANFKNLIFSACPDLTRSFNLGLFRPKFSNLLVYLDRIGVVNGDSRAFFEGYLARRLSYLIRKRFYNGGDAATRKDFWRDIEWDFSYLQKELVPLLGHVIHRLLRNMHRYPNFYFYFDQYKALQAWNYWNHANVALPYNAVLPKGEIGINPANPYMKYRVFTAKTWQENGNAYIEADRPISLAIEPRLAELGMLLMRKK
;
A
#
# COMPACT_ATOMS: atom_id res chain seq x y z
N MET A 1 -18.46 20.42 -6.48
CA MET A 1 -18.39 19.28 -5.54
C MET A 1 -17.91 18.08 -6.33
N ILE A 2 -16.74 17.53 -6.01
CA ILE A 2 -16.26 16.30 -6.67
C ILE A 2 -17.16 15.15 -6.20
N ASN A 3 -17.64 14.32 -7.13
CA ASN A 3 -18.43 13.15 -6.80
C ASN A 3 -17.57 12.17 -5.98
N LYS A 4 -17.98 11.85 -4.75
CA LYS A 4 -17.23 10.93 -3.86
C LYS A 4 -16.98 9.57 -4.53
N SER A 5 -17.90 9.11 -5.37
CA SER A 5 -17.73 7.87 -6.13
C SER A 5 -16.55 7.94 -7.10
N GLU A 6 -16.34 9.08 -7.76
CA GLU A 6 -15.23 9.29 -8.69
C GLU A 6 -13.88 9.33 -7.96
N LEU A 7 -13.80 9.98 -6.79
CA LEU A 7 -12.59 10.00 -5.95
C LEU A 7 -12.15 8.59 -5.56
N TRP A 8 -13.10 7.78 -5.07
CA TRP A 8 -12.80 6.40 -4.69
C TRP A 8 -12.51 5.54 -5.91
N SER A 9 -13.23 5.73 -7.03
CA SER A 9 -12.94 5.03 -8.28
C SER A 9 -11.51 5.27 -8.75
N ALA A 10 -11.03 6.52 -8.72
CA ALA A 10 -9.65 6.87 -9.11
C ALA A 10 -8.57 6.23 -8.22
N ALA A 11 -8.87 5.97 -6.94
CA ALA A 11 -7.98 5.27 -6.02
C ALA A 11 -8.05 3.73 -6.14
N HIS A 12 -9.00 3.21 -6.92
CA HIS A 12 -9.15 1.78 -7.15
C HIS A 12 -8.66 1.35 -8.53
N VAL A 13 -8.23 0.10 -8.63
CA VAL A 13 -7.81 -0.52 -9.88
C VAL A 13 -8.71 -1.73 -10.14
N ASN A 14 -9.59 -1.60 -11.12
CA ASN A 14 -10.43 -2.70 -11.60
C ASN A 14 -9.65 -3.52 -12.65
N GLN A 15 -9.40 -4.80 -12.39
CA GLN A 15 -8.54 -5.63 -13.24
C GLN A 15 -9.12 -5.88 -14.64
N ARG A 16 -10.45 -5.90 -14.79
CA ARG A 16 -11.05 -6.08 -16.11
C ARG A 16 -10.88 -4.84 -16.96
N LEU A 17 -11.21 -3.66 -16.42
CA LEU A 17 -11.02 -2.40 -17.13
C LEU A 17 -9.55 -2.19 -17.48
N LEU A 18 -8.65 -2.53 -16.55
CA LEU A 18 -7.20 -2.47 -16.78
C LEU A 18 -6.80 -3.33 -17.99
N ARG A 19 -7.22 -4.59 -18.02
CA ARG A 19 -6.92 -5.53 -19.12
C ARG A 19 -7.53 -5.07 -20.44
N GLU A 20 -8.80 -4.69 -20.43
CA GLU A 20 -9.48 -4.16 -21.61
C GLU A 20 -8.71 -2.96 -22.17
N THR A 21 -8.28 -2.02 -21.32
CA THR A 21 -7.57 -0.82 -21.80
C THR A 21 -6.17 -1.15 -22.33
N MET A 22 -5.44 -2.06 -21.68
CA MET A 22 -4.11 -2.49 -22.13
C MET A 22 -4.13 -3.11 -23.53
N ASP A 23 -5.16 -3.89 -23.87
CA ASP A 23 -5.23 -4.58 -25.16
C ASP A 23 -5.47 -3.59 -26.33
N TYR A 24 -5.91 -2.34 -26.07
CA TYR A 24 -6.18 -1.31 -27.10
C TYR A 24 -5.21 -0.11 -27.11
N SER A 25 -4.38 0.07 -26.07
CA SER A 25 -3.48 1.23 -25.98
C SER A 25 -2.01 0.85 -26.22
N ARG A 26 -1.33 1.52 -27.17
CA ARG A 26 0.14 1.62 -27.13
C ARG A 26 0.49 2.58 -25.99
N GLY A 27 0.87 2.04 -24.84
CA GLY A 27 1.10 2.82 -23.64
C GLY A 27 2.22 3.84 -23.82
N ASP A 28 1.94 5.10 -23.51
CA ASP A 28 2.95 6.12 -23.23
C ASP A 28 3.55 5.84 -21.85
N GLU A 29 4.89 5.79 -21.74
CA GLU A 29 5.62 5.59 -20.49
C GLU A 29 5.30 6.66 -19.42
N ASP A 30 4.64 7.76 -19.80
CA ASP A 30 4.08 8.77 -18.90
C ASP A 30 2.63 8.47 -18.45
N SER A 31 2.22 7.20 -18.43
CA SER A 31 0.90 6.74 -17.95
C SER A 31 0.97 5.49 -17.05
N ASP A 32 -0.07 5.26 -16.23
CA ASP A 32 -0.11 4.06 -15.36
C ASP A 32 -0.09 2.78 -16.21
N LEU A 33 -0.75 2.83 -17.38
CA LEU A 33 -0.80 1.73 -18.35
C LEU A 33 0.53 1.50 -19.06
N GLY A 34 1.23 2.57 -19.46
CA GLY A 34 2.55 2.44 -20.08
C GLY A 34 3.58 1.85 -19.13
N TRP A 35 3.58 2.28 -17.86
CA TRP A 35 4.41 1.62 -16.84
C TRP A 35 4.03 0.16 -16.63
N LEU A 36 2.74 -0.16 -16.56
CA LEU A 36 2.32 -1.55 -16.44
C LEU A 36 2.78 -2.40 -17.64
N HIS A 37 2.65 -1.87 -18.86
CA HIS A 37 3.12 -2.54 -20.07
C HIS A 37 4.64 -2.74 -20.06
N TYR A 38 5.40 -1.69 -19.72
CA TYR A 38 6.85 -1.77 -19.55
C TYR A 38 7.22 -2.85 -18.52
N LEU A 39 6.58 -2.87 -17.35
CA LEU A 39 6.89 -3.85 -16.31
C LEU A 39 6.49 -5.28 -16.70
N GLU A 40 5.37 -5.47 -17.40
CA GLU A 40 4.95 -6.79 -17.88
C GLU A 40 5.94 -7.35 -18.91
N THR A 41 6.50 -6.49 -19.77
CA THR A 41 7.35 -6.89 -20.90
C THR A 41 8.83 -6.97 -20.55
N GLU A 42 9.35 -6.02 -19.77
CA GLU A 42 10.79 -5.85 -19.53
C GLU A 42 11.28 -6.52 -18.23
N SER A 43 10.38 -6.98 -17.35
CA SER A 43 10.76 -7.60 -16.08
C SER A 43 10.64 -9.14 -16.08
N PRO A 44 11.59 -9.88 -15.48
CA PRO A 44 11.56 -11.34 -15.41
C PRO A 44 10.28 -11.95 -14.83
N ASN A 45 9.63 -11.25 -13.91
CA ASN A 45 8.41 -11.70 -13.24
C ASN A 45 7.18 -10.86 -13.64
N GLY A 46 7.26 -10.10 -14.73
CA GLY A 46 6.23 -9.16 -15.19
C GLY A 46 4.88 -9.80 -15.47
N GLU A 47 4.86 -11.05 -15.93
CA GLU A 47 3.62 -11.79 -16.20
C GLU A 47 2.72 -11.93 -14.95
N LEU A 48 3.31 -11.90 -13.75
CA LEU A 48 2.58 -11.96 -12.48
C LEU A 48 1.80 -10.68 -12.16
N LEU A 49 2.02 -9.59 -12.90
CA LEU A 49 1.16 -8.39 -12.84
C LEU A 49 -0.18 -8.63 -13.53
N ARG A 50 -0.25 -9.58 -14.47
CA ARG A 50 -1.48 -9.96 -15.17
C ARG A 50 -2.08 -11.26 -14.61
N ARG A 51 -1.24 -12.22 -14.23
CA ARG A 51 -1.61 -13.58 -13.80
C ARG A 51 -1.10 -13.84 -12.38
N ASN A 52 -1.93 -13.51 -11.40
CA ASN A 52 -1.59 -13.66 -9.98
C ASN A 52 -2.73 -14.33 -9.23
N VAL A 53 -2.40 -15.23 -8.30
CA VAL A 53 -3.41 -15.91 -7.46
C VAL A 53 -4.22 -14.94 -6.61
N LEU A 54 -3.69 -13.74 -6.33
CA LEU A 54 -4.41 -12.69 -5.62
C LEU A 54 -5.70 -12.27 -6.37
N TYR A 55 -5.62 -12.16 -7.69
CA TYR A 55 -6.77 -11.79 -8.52
C TYR A 55 -7.80 -12.92 -8.56
N ASP A 56 -7.34 -14.16 -8.70
CA ASP A 56 -8.21 -15.34 -8.69
C ASP A 56 -8.91 -15.51 -7.33
N THR A 57 -8.19 -15.25 -6.24
CA THR A 57 -8.73 -15.24 -4.88
C THR A 57 -9.80 -14.18 -4.71
N ALA A 58 -9.54 -12.94 -5.17
CA ALA A 58 -10.48 -11.84 -5.07
C ALA A 58 -11.74 -12.02 -5.95
N ALA A 59 -11.64 -12.79 -7.04
CA ALA A 59 -12.77 -13.21 -7.88
C ALA A 59 -13.47 -14.48 -7.39
N GLY A 60 -12.99 -15.13 -6.33
CA GLY A 60 -13.52 -16.41 -5.87
C GLY A 60 -14.90 -16.28 -5.21
N LYS A 61 -15.80 -17.22 -5.48
CA LYS A 61 -17.08 -17.34 -4.73
C LYS A 61 -16.88 -17.88 -3.32
N LYS A 62 -15.99 -18.86 -3.20
CA LYS A 62 -15.62 -19.49 -1.94
C LYS A 62 -14.13 -19.27 -1.73
N VAL A 63 -13.79 -18.53 -0.69
CA VAL A 63 -12.44 -18.03 -0.46
C VAL A 63 -11.98 -18.41 0.93
N TYR A 64 -10.69 -18.72 1.06
CA TYR A 64 -10.05 -18.98 2.33
C TYR A 64 -8.96 -17.93 2.54
N LEU A 65 -8.95 -17.31 3.71
CA LEU A 65 -8.03 -16.24 4.05
C LEU A 65 -7.35 -16.51 5.39
N ALA A 66 -6.08 -16.14 5.49
CA ALA A 66 -5.28 -16.22 6.70
C ALA A 66 -5.17 -14.83 7.34
N HIS A 67 -5.64 -14.70 8.57
CA HIS A 67 -5.49 -13.50 9.39
C HIS A 67 -4.50 -13.77 10.52
N VAL A 68 -3.33 -13.12 10.46
CA VAL A 68 -2.29 -13.21 11.50
C VAL A 68 -2.42 -12.02 12.44
N THR A 69 -2.45 -12.27 13.75
CA THR A 69 -2.70 -11.23 14.76
C THR A 69 -1.94 -11.47 16.05
N LYS A 70 -1.49 -10.40 16.71
CA LYS A 70 -0.96 -10.42 18.08
C LYS A 70 -2.02 -10.16 19.15
N SER A 71 -3.24 -9.84 18.72
CA SER A 71 -4.34 -9.38 19.59
C SER A 71 -5.42 -10.45 19.75
N PHE A 72 -5.04 -11.73 19.62
CA PHE A 72 -6.01 -12.84 19.64
C PHE A 72 -6.83 -12.86 20.93
N LYS A 73 -6.19 -12.65 22.09
CA LYS A 73 -6.90 -12.56 23.37
C LYS A 73 -7.99 -11.49 23.36
N SER A 74 -7.68 -10.29 22.86
CA SER A 74 -8.65 -9.19 22.76
C SER A 74 -9.77 -9.48 21.75
N ILE A 75 -9.45 -10.15 20.63
CA ILE A 75 -10.43 -10.61 19.64
C ILE A 75 -11.38 -11.65 20.28
N GLN A 76 -10.86 -12.58 21.07
CA GLN A 76 -11.67 -13.58 21.77
C GLN A 76 -12.57 -12.94 22.83
N GLU A 77 -12.03 -12.02 23.63
CA GLU A 77 -12.78 -11.32 24.69
C GLU A 77 -13.90 -10.43 24.12
N SER A 78 -13.63 -9.72 23.03
CA SER A 78 -14.62 -8.85 22.37
C SER A 78 -15.59 -9.60 21.46
N GLY A 79 -15.24 -10.82 21.05
CA GLY A 79 -15.97 -11.60 20.05
C GLY A 79 -15.93 -10.99 18.64
N ARG A 80 -14.99 -10.08 18.36
CA ARG A 80 -15.00 -9.23 17.15
C ARG A 80 -13.64 -9.19 16.46
N ILE A 81 -13.64 -9.28 15.14
CA ILE A 81 -12.51 -8.96 14.28
C ILE A 81 -12.75 -7.57 13.71
N LEU A 82 -11.85 -6.64 14.04
CA LEU A 82 -11.93 -5.24 13.63
C LEU A 82 -11.03 -4.95 12.43
N SER A 83 -11.38 -3.91 11.70
CA SER A 83 -10.62 -3.47 10.53
C SER A 83 -9.44 -2.56 10.88
N SER A 84 -8.49 -2.38 9.96
CA SER A 84 -7.32 -1.50 10.18
C SER A 84 -7.26 -0.37 9.15
N SER A 85 -6.83 0.83 9.57
CA SER A 85 -6.70 2.00 8.69
C SER A 85 -5.39 2.04 7.86
N GLY A 86 -4.78 0.87 7.64
CA GLY A 86 -3.54 0.72 6.87
C GLY A 86 -3.73 0.89 5.36
N CYS A 87 -2.83 0.30 4.56
CA CYS A 87 -2.83 0.40 3.10
C CYS A 87 -4.11 -0.10 2.42
N LEU A 88 -4.94 -0.88 3.12
CA LEU A 88 -6.23 -1.38 2.63
C LEU A 88 -7.44 -0.70 3.30
N VAL A 89 -7.26 0.53 3.82
CA VAL A 89 -8.29 1.54 4.10
C VAL A 89 -9.54 1.04 4.82
N GLY A 90 -9.35 0.41 5.98
CA GLY A 90 -10.46 -0.05 6.80
C GLY A 90 -11.00 -1.43 6.41
N SER A 91 -10.22 -2.25 5.72
CA SER A 91 -10.51 -3.68 5.60
C SER A 91 -9.91 -4.49 6.75
N VAL A 92 -10.39 -5.72 6.93
CA VAL A 92 -9.70 -6.72 7.76
C VAL A 92 -8.57 -7.31 6.94
N TYR A 93 -7.33 -7.02 7.32
CA TYR A 93 -6.13 -7.47 6.61
C TYR A 93 -5.97 -8.99 6.69
N CYS A 94 -5.73 -9.61 5.54
CA CYS A 94 -5.54 -11.03 5.37
C CYS A 94 -4.49 -11.32 4.29
N THR A 95 -4.15 -12.60 4.15
CA THR A 95 -3.43 -13.14 2.99
C THR A 95 -4.19 -14.33 2.39
N PRO A 96 -4.07 -14.60 1.07
CA PRO A 96 -4.75 -15.73 0.44
C PRO A 96 -4.39 -17.09 1.04
N VAL A 97 -5.36 -18.00 1.05
CA VAL A 97 -5.18 -19.43 1.33
C VAL A 97 -5.80 -20.22 0.17
N LEU A 98 -4.96 -20.98 -0.52
CA LEU A 98 -5.30 -21.63 -1.78
C LEU A 98 -5.65 -23.10 -1.51
N LYS A 99 -6.77 -23.55 -2.07
CA LYS A 99 -7.18 -24.95 -1.95
C LYS A 99 -6.44 -25.81 -2.97
N GLU A 100 -5.58 -26.69 -2.49
CA GLU A 100 -4.82 -27.67 -3.28
C GLU A 100 -5.31 -29.08 -2.97
N LYS A 101 -6.17 -29.64 -3.84
CA LYS A 101 -6.85 -30.92 -3.60
C LYS A 101 -7.60 -30.88 -2.26
N ASN A 102 -7.11 -31.60 -1.24
CA ASN A 102 -7.69 -31.67 0.10
C ASN A 102 -6.94 -30.82 1.13
N ARG A 103 -6.05 -29.92 0.69
CA ARG A 103 -5.16 -29.13 1.55
C ARG A 103 -5.38 -27.64 1.32
N LEU A 104 -5.01 -26.84 2.32
CA LEU A 104 -5.09 -25.38 2.27
C LEU A 104 -3.68 -24.80 2.34
N ARG A 105 -3.13 -24.35 1.21
CA ARG A 105 -1.78 -23.77 1.14
C ARG A 105 -1.85 -22.29 1.47
N MET A 106 -1.02 -21.83 2.39
CA MET A 106 -0.86 -20.41 2.69
C MET A 106 -0.03 -19.71 1.60
N HIS A 107 -0.44 -18.51 1.20
CA HIS A 107 0.35 -17.64 0.33
C HIS A 107 1.72 -17.32 0.98
N ASN A 108 2.77 -17.16 0.18
CA ASN A 108 4.14 -16.95 0.69
C ASN A 108 4.27 -15.71 1.59
N LEU A 109 3.51 -14.64 1.32
CA LEU A 109 3.40 -13.49 2.22
C LEU A 109 2.83 -13.87 3.59
N GLY A 110 1.75 -14.64 3.64
CA GLY A 110 1.15 -15.08 4.91
C GLY A 110 2.12 -15.91 5.73
N LYS A 111 2.86 -16.81 5.07
CA LYS A 111 3.93 -17.61 5.67
C LYS A 111 4.98 -16.68 6.31
N TYR A 112 5.47 -15.71 5.54
CA TYR A 112 6.46 -14.74 6.02
C TYR A 112 5.95 -13.91 7.20
N ILE A 113 4.70 -13.42 7.14
CA ILE A 113 4.13 -12.62 8.23
C ILE A 113 4.06 -13.45 9.52
N LEU A 114 3.60 -14.70 9.43
CA LEU A 114 3.48 -15.58 10.58
C LEU A 114 4.85 -15.97 11.18
N SER A 115 5.82 -16.33 10.35
CA SER A 115 7.10 -16.87 10.83
C SER A 115 8.15 -15.79 11.15
N GLU A 116 8.11 -14.65 10.46
CA GLU A 116 9.16 -13.62 10.53
C GLU A 116 8.64 -12.28 11.04
N GLU A 117 7.59 -11.72 10.42
CA GLU A 117 7.17 -10.34 10.67
C GLU A 117 6.49 -10.20 12.05
N ALA A 118 5.38 -10.90 12.26
CA ALA A 118 4.58 -10.82 13.49
C ALA A 118 5.40 -11.11 14.76
N PRO A 119 6.28 -12.13 14.79
CA PRO A 119 7.17 -12.38 15.94
C PRO A 119 8.07 -11.19 16.31
N LYS A 120 8.55 -10.39 15.35
CA LYS A 120 9.42 -9.22 15.62
C LYS A 120 8.66 -8.03 16.22
N PHE A 121 7.36 -7.95 15.94
CA PHE A 121 6.48 -6.90 16.47
C PHE A 121 5.75 -7.29 17.76
N SER A 122 5.88 -8.55 18.20
CA SER A 122 5.32 -9.05 19.45
C SER A 122 6.30 -8.95 20.63
N CYS A 123 5.77 -8.90 21.84
CA CYS A 123 6.57 -9.02 23.07
C CYS A 123 6.90 -10.49 23.38
N ASP A 124 5.95 -11.40 23.15
CA ASP A 124 6.15 -12.85 23.17
C ASP A 124 5.72 -13.46 21.83
N ARG A 125 6.48 -14.42 21.31
CA ARG A 125 6.11 -15.18 20.11
C ARG A 125 4.79 -15.92 20.28
N LYS A 126 4.44 -16.32 21.52
CA LYS A 126 3.18 -17.00 21.85
C LYS A 126 1.95 -16.13 21.66
N ASP A 127 2.11 -14.80 21.59
CA ASP A 127 0.99 -13.88 21.37
C ASP A 127 0.53 -13.85 19.90
N VAL A 128 1.34 -14.39 18.98
CA VAL A 128 1.00 -14.46 17.55
C VAL A 128 0.07 -15.64 17.29
N ALA A 129 -1.14 -15.34 16.83
CA ALA A 129 -2.13 -16.33 16.43
C ALA A 129 -2.43 -16.27 14.93
N LEU A 130 -2.86 -17.40 14.39
CA LEU A 130 -3.36 -17.56 13.04
C LEU A 130 -4.85 -17.93 13.07
N LEU A 131 -5.66 -17.14 12.37
CA LEU A 131 -7.05 -17.46 12.09
C LEU A 131 -7.21 -17.83 10.62
N LEU A 132 -7.97 -18.90 10.38
CA LEU A 132 -8.48 -19.23 9.05
C LEU A 132 -9.91 -18.70 8.95
N ILE A 133 -10.15 -17.84 7.96
CA ILE A 133 -11.46 -17.29 7.66
C ILE A 133 -11.93 -17.90 6.34
N GLU A 134 -13.00 -18.69 6.40
CA GLU A 134 -13.70 -19.19 5.22
C GLU A 134 -14.83 -18.23 4.87
N LEU A 135 -14.85 -17.75 3.63
CA LEU A 135 -15.84 -16.83 3.09
C LEU A 135 -16.66 -17.52 2.00
N ASP A 136 -17.96 -17.28 2.03
CA ASP A 136 -18.89 -17.56 0.94
C ASP A 136 -19.52 -16.23 0.50
N LEU A 137 -19.11 -15.77 -0.68
CA LEU A 137 -19.53 -14.51 -1.30
C LEU A 137 -20.78 -14.70 -2.19
N GLY A 138 -21.27 -15.94 -2.35
CA GLY A 138 -22.50 -16.25 -3.07
C GLY A 138 -22.58 -15.64 -4.48
N ARG A 139 -23.64 -14.84 -4.71
CA ARG A 139 -23.89 -14.10 -5.97
C ARG A 139 -23.28 -12.68 -5.99
N SER A 140 -22.63 -12.25 -4.91
CA SER A 140 -22.04 -10.91 -4.74
C SER A 140 -20.57 -10.85 -5.21
N VAL A 141 -20.15 -11.75 -6.10
CA VAL A 141 -18.79 -11.68 -6.64
C VAL A 141 -18.74 -10.58 -7.70
N PRO A 142 -17.82 -9.61 -7.60
CA PRO A 142 -17.67 -8.61 -8.64
C PRO A 142 -17.29 -9.27 -9.97
N ASP A 143 -17.75 -8.68 -11.08
CA ASP A 143 -17.37 -9.11 -12.43
C ASP A 143 -15.85 -9.04 -12.64
N ALA A 144 -15.13 -8.29 -11.80
CA ALA A 144 -13.69 -8.19 -11.82
C ALA A 144 -13.09 -7.90 -10.43
N PRO A 145 -11.96 -8.53 -10.06
CA PRO A 145 -11.15 -8.13 -8.92
C PRO A 145 -10.86 -6.63 -8.94
N THR A 146 -11.08 -5.96 -7.82
CA THR A 146 -10.81 -4.54 -7.66
C THR A 146 -9.95 -4.32 -6.44
N GLY A 147 -8.78 -3.71 -6.63
CA GLY A 147 -7.84 -3.38 -5.56
C GLY A 147 -7.78 -1.89 -5.31
N ILE A 148 -7.06 -1.49 -4.27
CA ILE A 148 -6.85 -0.10 -3.86
C ILE A 148 -5.38 0.28 -3.97
N ASP A 149 -5.09 1.38 -4.66
CA ASP A 149 -3.77 2.01 -4.71
C ASP A 149 -3.75 3.13 -3.66
N TYR A 150 -3.14 2.85 -2.51
CA TYR A 150 -3.13 3.80 -1.41
C TYR A 150 -2.25 5.04 -1.69
N LEU A 151 -1.38 5.00 -2.70
CA LEU A 151 -0.59 6.16 -3.13
C LEU A 151 -1.48 7.19 -3.83
N LYS A 152 -2.65 6.77 -4.35
CA LYS A 152 -3.68 7.63 -4.94
C LYS A 152 -4.68 8.21 -3.94
N LEU A 153 -4.51 7.99 -2.63
CA LEU A 153 -5.46 8.47 -1.61
C LEU A 153 -5.33 9.96 -1.28
N GLY A 154 -4.41 10.70 -1.90
CA GLY A 154 -4.24 12.14 -1.67
C GLY A 154 -5.56 12.93 -1.75
N PRO A 155 -6.29 12.86 -2.87
CA PRO A 155 -7.60 13.51 -3.01
C PRO A 155 -8.64 13.04 -1.97
N VAL A 156 -8.64 11.76 -1.63
CA VAL A 156 -9.54 11.20 -0.61
C VAL A 156 -9.23 11.80 0.77
N HIS A 157 -7.95 11.83 1.15
CA HIS A 157 -7.49 12.45 2.40
C HIS A 157 -7.87 13.92 2.47
N PHE A 158 -7.68 14.65 1.37
CA PHE A 158 -8.06 16.06 1.27
C PHE A 158 -9.57 16.25 1.43
N SER A 159 -10.40 15.46 0.73
CA SER A 159 -11.86 15.52 0.84
C SER A 159 -12.33 15.24 2.28
N VAL A 160 -11.79 14.20 2.92
CA VAL A 160 -12.10 13.86 4.31
C VAL A 160 -11.73 15.02 5.24
N PHE A 161 -10.56 15.64 5.05
CA PHE A 161 -10.18 16.83 5.81
C PHE A 161 -11.13 18.01 5.56
N SER A 162 -11.45 18.32 4.31
CA SER A 162 -12.36 19.42 3.96
C SER A 162 -13.72 19.28 4.61
N GLU A 163 -14.23 18.06 4.73
CA GLU A 163 -15.52 17.78 5.36
C GLU A 163 -15.48 17.80 6.88
N LEU A 164 -14.36 17.37 7.48
CA LEU A 164 -14.23 17.25 8.94
C LEU A 164 -13.44 18.38 9.61
N ASN A 165 -13.01 19.39 8.86
CA ASN A 165 -12.21 20.49 9.42
C ASN A 165 -12.96 21.28 10.52
N TYR A 166 -14.30 21.21 10.57
CA TYR A 166 -15.12 21.80 11.63
C TYR A 166 -14.86 21.19 13.01
N LEU A 167 -14.25 20.00 13.08
CA LEU A 167 -13.85 19.36 14.32
C LEU A 167 -12.59 20.00 14.94
N LEU A 168 -11.83 20.76 14.15
CA LEU A 168 -10.63 21.47 14.58
C LEU A 168 -11.01 22.83 15.17
N SER A 169 -10.29 23.26 16.20
CA SER A 169 -10.36 24.65 16.64
C SER A 169 -9.86 25.58 15.54
N ARG A 170 -10.17 26.88 15.65
CA ARG A 170 -9.68 27.88 14.70
C ARG A 170 -8.15 27.89 14.63
N ASP A 171 -7.49 27.83 15.78
CA ASP A 171 -6.02 27.86 15.87
C ASP A 171 -5.41 26.56 15.31
N GLU A 172 -5.98 25.40 15.67
CA GLU A 172 -5.58 24.10 15.11
C GLU A 172 -5.65 24.09 13.58
N LEU A 173 -6.72 24.66 13.01
CA LEU A 173 -6.91 24.75 11.57
C LEU A 173 -5.90 25.69 10.90
N VAL A 174 -5.62 26.85 11.51
CA VAL A 174 -4.62 27.80 11.00
C VAL A 174 -3.23 27.17 11.03
N ASP A 175 -2.85 26.57 12.16
CA ASP A 175 -1.55 25.91 12.34
C ASP A 175 -1.37 24.76 11.36
N LEU A 176 -2.39 23.92 11.18
CA LEU A 176 -2.36 22.81 10.23
C LEU A 176 -2.16 23.29 8.79
N LYS A 177 -2.89 24.33 8.38
CA LYS A 177 -2.75 24.93 7.03
C LYS A 177 -1.36 25.53 6.84
N GLN A 178 -0.85 26.27 7.82
CA GLN A 178 0.47 26.88 7.77
C GLN A 178 1.57 25.82 7.73
N ALA A 179 1.49 24.79 8.58
CA ALA A 179 2.43 23.67 8.58
C ALA A 179 2.40 22.90 7.26
N THR A 180 1.23 22.74 6.64
CA THR A 180 1.08 22.12 5.32
C THR A 180 1.79 22.93 4.24
N VAL A 181 1.58 24.25 4.19
CA VAL A 181 2.26 25.15 3.24
C VAL A 181 3.78 25.09 3.45
N THR A 182 4.25 25.18 4.70
CA THR A 182 5.68 25.09 5.02
C THR A 182 6.28 23.75 4.59
N ALA A 183 5.58 22.64 4.80
CA ALA A 183 6.03 21.32 4.38
C ALA A 183 6.22 21.22 2.86
N VAL A 184 5.24 21.73 2.08
CA VAL A 184 5.34 21.78 0.61
C VAL A 184 6.46 22.71 0.17
N ARG A 185 6.59 23.89 0.79
CA ARG A 185 7.68 24.84 0.52
C ARG A 185 9.05 24.20 0.70
N ASN A 186 9.25 23.50 1.80
CA ASN A 186 10.52 22.84 2.10
C ASN A 186 10.83 21.64 1.19
N GLY A 187 9.82 21.08 0.50
CA GLY A 187 10.03 20.04 -0.51
C GLY A 187 10.04 20.53 -1.96
N SER A 188 9.91 21.84 -2.17
CA SER A 188 9.68 22.40 -3.50
C SER A 188 10.86 22.22 -4.46
N ASP A 189 12.10 22.21 -3.98
CA ASP A 189 13.29 22.00 -4.81
C ASP A 189 13.23 20.65 -5.55
N LEU A 190 12.88 19.58 -4.84
CA LEU A 190 12.69 18.26 -5.45
C LEU A 190 11.53 18.28 -6.46
N LEU A 191 10.39 18.85 -6.08
CA LEU A 191 9.20 18.88 -6.92
C LEU A 191 9.48 19.62 -8.23
N ARG A 192 10.16 20.78 -8.16
CA ARG A 192 10.55 21.57 -9.33
C ARG A 192 11.55 20.85 -10.21
N ILE A 193 12.60 20.24 -9.63
CA ILE A 193 13.58 19.46 -10.39
C ILE A 193 12.90 18.30 -11.14
N VAL A 194 11.97 17.61 -10.49
CA VAL A 194 11.22 16.54 -11.13
C VAL A 194 10.31 17.07 -12.26
N GLU A 195 9.78 18.29 -12.19
CA GLU A 195 9.02 18.86 -13.31
C GLU A 195 9.90 19.39 -14.45
N GLU A 196 11.02 20.03 -14.12
CA GLU A 196 11.83 20.79 -15.08
C GLU A 196 12.88 19.91 -15.79
N VAL A 197 13.28 18.79 -15.20
CA VAL A 197 14.41 17.97 -15.65
C VAL A 197 13.94 16.59 -16.16
N PRO A 198 14.33 16.18 -17.37
CA PRO A 198 14.07 14.83 -17.88
C PRO A 198 14.68 13.75 -16.99
N ALA A 199 14.00 12.60 -16.89
CA ALA A 199 14.42 11.52 -16.01
C ALA A 199 15.78 10.92 -16.40
N GLU A 200 16.14 10.98 -17.68
CA GLU A 200 17.43 10.53 -18.22
C GLU A 200 18.58 11.37 -17.65
N TYR A 201 18.37 12.68 -17.54
CA TYR A 201 19.37 13.58 -16.95
C TYR A 201 19.49 13.39 -15.43
N LEU A 202 18.36 13.14 -14.75
CA LEU A 202 18.35 12.78 -13.33
C LEU A 202 19.10 11.47 -13.09
N SER A 203 18.96 10.50 -14.00
CA SER A 203 19.68 9.22 -13.96
C SER A 203 21.19 9.44 -14.10
N GLY A 204 21.63 10.30 -15.02
CA GLY A 204 23.06 10.68 -15.15
C GLY A 204 23.63 11.40 -13.93
N ASN A 205 22.78 11.96 -13.07
CA ASN A 205 23.14 12.66 -11.83
C ASN A 205 22.54 11.97 -10.59
N PHE A 206 22.36 10.65 -10.64
CA PHE A 206 21.53 9.91 -9.68
C PHE A 206 21.87 10.19 -8.22
N SER A 207 23.15 10.23 -7.84
CA SER A 207 23.55 10.48 -6.45
C SER A 207 22.97 11.80 -5.91
N LYS A 208 23.05 12.88 -6.69
CA LYS A 208 22.53 14.20 -6.27
C LYS A 208 21.01 14.19 -6.19
N PHE A 209 20.35 13.56 -7.17
CA PHE A 209 18.90 13.38 -7.16
C PHE A 209 18.44 12.59 -5.93
N TYR A 210 19.08 11.46 -5.64
CA TYR A 210 18.72 10.59 -4.53
C TYR A 210 18.98 11.26 -3.17
N ASP A 211 20.08 12.00 -3.02
CA ASP A 211 20.37 12.76 -1.80
C ASP A 211 19.31 13.84 -1.56
N LEU A 212 18.95 14.61 -2.59
CA LEU A 212 17.85 15.59 -2.50
C LEU A 212 16.52 14.90 -2.15
N TYR A 213 16.24 13.75 -2.78
CA TYR A 213 15.05 12.96 -2.49
C TYR A 213 14.97 12.58 -1.01
N LEU A 214 16.05 12.02 -0.45
CA LEU A 214 16.12 11.62 0.95
C LEU A 214 16.02 12.82 1.92
N GLN A 215 16.64 13.94 1.58
CA GLN A 215 16.55 15.19 2.34
C GLN A 215 15.13 15.78 2.35
N THR A 216 14.31 15.45 1.35
CA THR A 216 12.93 15.94 1.23
C THR A 216 11.91 15.10 2.02
N ILE A 217 12.19 13.80 2.27
CA ILE A 217 11.30 12.89 3.02
C ILE A 217 10.84 13.44 4.40
N PRO A 218 11.66 14.11 5.23
CA PRO A 218 11.18 14.66 6.50
C PRO A 218 10.08 15.72 6.33
N HIS A 219 10.09 16.44 5.21
CA HIS A 219 9.08 17.47 4.91
C HIS A 219 7.87 16.88 4.20
N LEU A 220 8.09 15.92 3.28
CA LEU A 220 7.03 15.24 2.53
C LEU A 220 7.10 13.72 2.77
N PRO A 221 6.56 13.21 3.90
CA PRO A 221 6.71 11.80 4.27
C PRO A 221 6.15 10.80 3.27
N ILE A 222 5.22 11.20 2.40
CA ILE A 222 4.70 10.36 1.30
C ILE A 222 5.81 9.90 0.34
N LEU A 223 6.90 10.65 0.20
CA LEU A 223 8.08 10.24 -0.58
C LEU A 223 8.74 8.97 -0.04
N GLY A 224 8.71 8.76 1.29
CA GLY A 224 9.20 7.50 1.88
C GLY A 224 8.35 6.29 1.47
N TYR A 225 7.03 6.48 1.30
CA TYR A 225 6.12 5.44 0.81
C TYR A 225 6.37 5.16 -0.67
N LEU A 226 6.54 6.21 -1.51
CA LEU A 226 6.87 6.02 -2.92
C LEU A 226 8.19 5.26 -3.09
N LEU A 227 9.25 5.66 -2.35
CA LEU A 227 10.54 4.98 -2.41
C LEU A 227 10.44 3.52 -1.96
N PHE A 228 9.71 3.26 -0.87
CA PHE A 228 9.49 1.90 -0.40
C PHE A 228 8.79 1.04 -1.46
N GLU A 229 7.72 1.57 -2.07
CA GLU A 229 6.95 0.83 -3.07
C GLU A 229 7.72 0.60 -4.36
N VAL A 230 8.48 1.58 -4.85
CA VAL A 230 9.35 1.42 -6.03
C VAL A 230 10.45 0.40 -5.79
N LEU A 231 11.06 0.38 -4.60
CA LEU A 231 12.03 -0.67 -4.25
C LEU A 231 11.38 -2.04 -4.12
N CYS A 232 10.17 -2.13 -3.57
CA CYS A 232 9.42 -3.38 -3.52
C CYS A 232 9.09 -3.90 -4.91
N GLU A 233 8.61 -3.02 -5.79
CA GLU A 233 8.31 -3.30 -7.19
C GLU A 233 9.56 -3.82 -7.91
N TYR A 234 10.69 -3.09 -7.82
CA TYR A 234 11.93 -3.50 -8.45
C TYR A 234 12.43 -4.86 -7.93
N ILE A 235 12.50 -5.05 -6.60
CA ILE A 235 12.94 -6.33 -6.03
C ILE A 235 12.00 -7.45 -6.46
N ALA A 236 10.69 -7.26 -6.35
CA ALA A 236 9.71 -8.31 -6.66
C ALA A 236 9.78 -8.74 -8.12
N LEU A 237 9.98 -7.79 -9.04
CA LEU A 237 9.92 -8.02 -10.48
C LEU A 237 11.25 -8.45 -11.10
N PHE A 238 12.39 -8.01 -10.55
CA PHE A 238 13.72 -8.28 -11.10
C PHE A 238 14.53 -9.34 -10.35
N GLN A 239 14.09 -9.78 -9.16
CA GLN A 239 14.75 -10.89 -8.46
C GLN A 239 14.66 -12.21 -9.23
N LYS A 240 15.67 -13.06 -9.01
CA LYS A 240 15.82 -14.39 -9.59
C LYS A 240 16.25 -15.36 -8.49
N GLY A 241 16.07 -16.66 -8.75
CA GLY A 241 16.54 -17.73 -7.87
C GLY A 241 15.45 -18.77 -7.59
N GLU A 242 15.85 -19.87 -6.96
CA GLU A 242 14.98 -21.04 -6.75
C GLU A 242 13.66 -20.69 -6.07
N GLU A 243 13.70 -19.94 -4.98
CA GLU A 243 12.48 -19.52 -4.25
C GLU A 243 11.59 -18.58 -5.08
N THR A 244 12.19 -17.76 -5.95
CA THR A 244 11.44 -16.87 -6.85
C THR A 244 10.72 -17.68 -7.91
N GLU A 245 11.42 -18.60 -8.58
CA GLU A 245 10.81 -19.49 -9.59
C GLU A 245 9.74 -20.40 -8.98
N ARG A 246 9.99 -20.90 -7.76
CA ARG A 246 9.00 -21.68 -7.00
C ARG A 246 7.73 -20.88 -6.72
N CYS A 247 7.84 -19.64 -6.27
CA CYS A 247 6.67 -18.77 -6.03
C CYS A 247 5.98 -18.37 -7.34
N LYS A 248 6.76 -18.07 -8.39
CA LYS A 248 6.25 -17.75 -9.72
C LYS A 248 5.43 -18.90 -10.32
N ALA A 249 5.91 -20.14 -10.18
CA ALA A 249 5.18 -21.35 -10.60
C ALA A 249 3.86 -21.54 -9.83
N LEU A 250 3.74 -20.95 -8.63
CA LEU A 250 2.51 -20.90 -7.84
C LEU A 250 1.64 -19.69 -8.16
N GLY A 251 2.04 -18.82 -9.09
CA GLY A 251 1.34 -17.58 -9.45
C GLY A 251 1.50 -16.47 -8.40
N GLU A 252 2.62 -16.45 -7.66
CA GLU A 252 2.89 -15.53 -6.55
C GLU A 252 4.20 -14.77 -6.74
N LEU A 253 4.23 -13.50 -6.34
CA LEU A 253 5.48 -12.77 -6.16
C LEU A 253 6.20 -13.26 -4.88
N TYR A 254 7.50 -13.50 -4.95
CA TYR A 254 8.28 -13.86 -3.77
C TYR A 254 8.48 -12.65 -2.84
N CYS A 255 7.93 -12.74 -1.62
CA CYS A 255 7.77 -11.57 -0.75
C CYS A 255 8.90 -11.35 0.26
N ALA A 256 9.68 -12.39 0.58
CA ALA A 256 10.61 -12.32 1.71
C ALA A 256 11.70 -11.26 1.50
N ASN A 257 12.24 -11.13 0.28
CA ASN A 257 13.30 -10.17 -0.03
C ASN A 257 12.84 -8.73 0.19
N PHE A 258 11.78 -8.25 -0.47
CA PHE A 258 11.37 -6.87 -0.28
C PHE A 258 10.87 -6.58 1.16
N LYS A 259 10.37 -7.59 1.89
CA LYS A 259 10.05 -7.42 3.33
C LYS A 259 11.31 -7.31 4.19
N ASN A 260 12.34 -8.11 3.90
CA ASN A 260 13.64 -8.09 4.57
C ASN A 260 14.42 -6.79 4.33
N LEU A 261 14.09 -6.05 3.26
CA LEU A 261 14.64 -4.72 3.00
C LEU A 261 14.43 -3.77 4.19
N ILE A 262 13.23 -3.73 4.76
CA ILE A 262 12.92 -2.85 5.90
C ILE A 262 13.85 -3.16 7.07
N PHE A 263 13.99 -4.44 7.41
CA PHE A 263 14.81 -4.90 8.53
C PHE A 263 16.31 -4.66 8.30
N SER A 264 16.77 -4.71 7.05
CA SER A 264 18.19 -4.59 6.72
C SER A 264 18.63 -3.14 6.52
N ALA A 265 17.86 -2.36 5.76
CA ALA A 265 18.26 -1.03 5.31
C ALA A 265 17.76 0.10 6.22
N CYS A 266 16.72 -0.14 7.02
CA CYS A 266 16.11 0.86 7.91
C CYS A 266 15.64 0.22 9.24
N PRO A 267 16.55 -0.31 10.08
CA PRO A 267 16.17 -1.03 11.30
C PRO A 267 15.34 -0.19 12.27
N ASP A 268 15.53 1.13 12.33
CA ASP A 268 14.72 2.03 13.19
C ASP A 268 13.23 2.09 12.80
N LEU A 269 12.91 1.77 11.53
CA LEU A 269 11.53 1.68 11.03
C LEU A 269 10.74 0.57 11.73
N THR A 270 11.41 -0.46 12.23
CA THR A 270 10.80 -1.64 12.86
C THR A 270 10.16 -1.34 14.21
N ARG A 271 10.38 -0.15 14.78
CA ARG A 271 9.75 0.24 16.06
C ARG A 271 8.35 0.81 15.87
N SER A 272 8.11 1.56 14.78
CA SER A 272 6.85 2.28 14.55
C SER A 272 6.15 1.95 13.23
N PHE A 273 6.79 1.14 12.37
CA PHE A 273 6.40 0.84 10.99
C PHE A 273 5.87 2.08 10.23
N ASN A 274 6.60 3.18 10.34
CA ASN A 274 6.23 4.44 9.76
C ASN A 274 7.04 4.69 8.50
N LEU A 275 6.51 4.31 7.33
CA LEU A 275 7.18 4.50 6.03
C LEU A 275 7.55 5.95 5.72
N GLY A 276 6.98 6.94 6.43
CA GLY A 276 7.42 8.34 6.37
C GLY A 276 8.84 8.58 6.89
N LEU A 277 9.44 7.59 7.55
CA LEU A 277 10.82 7.58 8.02
C LEU A 277 11.69 6.64 7.18
N PHE A 278 11.19 6.08 6.09
CA PHE A 278 11.95 5.19 5.23
C PHE A 278 12.92 6.01 4.36
N ARG A 279 14.19 6.03 4.76
CA ARG A 279 15.25 6.83 4.12
C ARG A 279 16.58 6.07 4.07
N PRO A 280 16.62 4.91 3.42
CA PRO A 280 17.81 4.08 3.39
C PRO A 280 18.95 4.79 2.63
N LYS A 281 20.14 4.83 3.22
CA LYS A 281 21.35 5.29 2.53
C LYS A 281 21.57 4.43 1.28
N PHE A 282 21.93 5.05 0.16
CA PHE A 282 22.06 4.34 -1.10
C PHE A 282 23.11 3.22 -1.05
N SER A 283 24.22 3.44 -0.35
CA SER A 283 25.25 2.41 -0.11
C SER A 283 24.68 1.18 0.60
N ASN A 284 23.81 1.36 1.60
CA ASN A 284 23.19 0.26 2.32
C ASN A 284 22.19 -0.50 1.45
N LEU A 285 21.49 0.21 0.56
CA LEU A 285 20.63 -0.43 -0.44
C LEU A 285 21.43 -1.31 -1.39
N LEU A 286 22.53 -0.79 -1.95
CA LEU A 286 23.36 -1.57 -2.87
C LEU A 286 23.92 -2.84 -2.22
N VAL A 287 24.42 -2.75 -0.99
CA VAL A 287 24.89 -3.91 -0.22
C VAL A 287 23.76 -4.94 -0.03
N TYR A 288 22.55 -4.48 0.28
CA TYR A 288 21.41 -5.37 0.44
C TYR A 288 21.01 -6.05 -0.88
N LEU A 289 20.92 -5.28 -1.97
CA LEU A 289 20.48 -5.74 -3.29
C LEU A 289 21.50 -6.69 -3.94
N ASP A 290 22.79 -6.46 -3.73
CA ASP A 290 23.87 -7.36 -4.15
C ASP A 290 23.79 -8.70 -3.41
N ARG A 291 23.59 -8.65 -2.08
CA ARG A 291 23.45 -9.86 -1.25
C ARG A 291 22.28 -10.75 -1.69
N ILE A 292 21.18 -10.18 -2.18
CA ILE A 292 20.02 -10.94 -2.67
C ILE A 292 20.08 -11.20 -4.19
N GLY A 293 21.19 -10.84 -4.86
CA GLY A 293 21.41 -11.09 -6.28
C GLY A 293 20.52 -10.30 -7.23
N VAL A 294 19.96 -9.17 -6.80
CA VAL A 294 19.05 -8.32 -7.61
C VAL A 294 19.81 -7.22 -8.35
N VAL A 295 20.84 -6.63 -7.72
CA VAL A 295 21.69 -5.61 -8.34
C VAL A 295 23.15 -5.96 -8.13
N ASN A 296 23.86 -6.15 -9.22
CA ASN A 296 25.32 -6.34 -9.30
C ASN A 296 25.98 -5.18 -10.06
N GLY A 297 27.31 -5.21 -10.23
CA GLY A 297 28.08 -4.15 -10.89
C GLY A 297 27.51 -3.72 -12.26
N ASP A 298 27.08 -4.67 -13.10
CA ASP A 298 26.62 -4.40 -14.46
C ASP A 298 25.18 -3.85 -14.51
N SER A 299 24.35 -4.22 -13.54
CA SER A 299 22.93 -3.82 -13.45
C SER A 299 22.70 -2.53 -12.64
N ARG A 300 23.75 -2.00 -12.02
CA ARG A 300 23.66 -0.81 -11.16
C ARG A 300 23.13 0.41 -11.91
N ALA A 301 23.66 0.72 -13.09
CA ALA A 301 23.23 1.88 -13.87
C ALA A 301 21.75 1.77 -14.29
N PHE A 302 21.29 0.56 -14.62
CA PHE A 302 19.88 0.29 -14.90
C PHE A 302 18.99 0.52 -13.68
N PHE A 303 19.42 0.05 -12.50
CA PHE A 303 18.68 0.26 -11.25
C PHE A 303 18.57 1.76 -10.88
N GLU A 304 19.66 2.51 -10.99
CA GLU A 304 19.70 3.95 -10.75
C GLU A 304 18.75 4.68 -11.71
N GLY A 305 18.79 4.34 -13.00
CA GLY A 305 17.89 4.89 -14.02
C GLY A 305 16.43 4.53 -13.77
N TYR A 306 16.14 3.29 -13.37
CA TYR A 306 14.81 2.84 -13.01
C TYR A 306 14.25 3.67 -11.84
N LEU A 307 15.02 3.84 -10.77
CA LEU A 307 14.58 4.62 -9.60
C LEU A 307 14.29 6.07 -9.98
N ALA A 308 15.18 6.73 -10.73
CA ALA A 308 14.99 8.12 -11.15
C ALA A 308 13.72 8.27 -12.01
N ARG A 309 13.53 7.41 -13.01
CA ARG A 309 12.36 7.42 -13.90
C ARG A 309 11.07 7.16 -13.12
N ARG A 310 11.03 6.08 -12.33
CA ARG A 310 9.81 5.64 -11.63
C ARG A 310 9.38 6.62 -10.54
N LEU A 311 10.33 7.15 -9.75
CA LEU A 311 10.01 8.13 -8.71
C LEU A 311 9.54 9.46 -9.29
N SER A 312 10.19 9.94 -10.36
CA SER A 312 9.79 11.17 -11.05
C SER A 312 8.37 11.04 -11.61
N TYR A 313 8.08 9.93 -12.27
CA TYR A 313 6.74 9.61 -12.75
C TYR A 313 5.70 9.62 -11.63
N LEU A 314 5.95 8.90 -10.53
CA LEU A 314 5.00 8.82 -9.43
C LEU A 314 4.77 10.19 -8.76
N ILE A 315 5.80 11.02 -8.60
CA ILE A 315 5.65 12.39 -8.10
C ILE A 315 4.70 13.18 -9.01
N ARG A 316 4.98 13.23 -10.32
CA ARG A 316 4.16 13.94 -11.31
C ARG A 316 2.70 13.46 -11.32
N LYS A 317 2.48 12.15 -11.19
CA LYS A 317 1.12 11.58 -11.27
C LYS A 317 0.36 11.51 -9.95
N ARG A 318 1.03 11.54 -8.80
CA ARG A 318 0.37 11.37 -7.49
C ARG A 318 0.27 12.63 -6.68
N PHE A 319 1.00 13.70 -7.03
CA PHE A 319 1.02 14.95 -6.25
C PHE A 319 0.18 16.08 -6.85
N TYR A 320 -0.18 15.99 -8.14
CA TYR A 320 -0.90 17.04 -8.86
C TYR A 320 -2.33 16.64 -9.26
N ASN A 321 -3.25 17.60 -9.39
CA ASN A 321 -4.67 17.43 -9.74
C ASN A 321 -4.95 16.90 -11.17
N GLY A 322 -3.91 16.54 -11.91
CA GLY A 322 -3.96 16.42 -13.36
C GLY A 322 -3.28 17.63 -14.01
N GLY A 323 -3.46 17.81 -15.31
CA GLY A 323 -2.78 18.86 -16.08
C GLY A 323 -1.54 18.37 -16.81
N ASP A 324 -1.20 19.06 -17.89
CA ASP A 324 0.01 18.78 -18.67
C ASP A 324 1.26 19.40 -18.01
N ALA A 325 2.42 19.18 -18.63
CA ALA A 325 3.68 19.73 -18.12
C ALA A 325 3.71 21.28 -18.17
N ALA A 326 3.00 21.91 -19.10
CA ALA A 326 2.97 23.36 -19.23
C ALA A 326 2.22 24.00 -18.06
N THR A 327 1.04 23.48 -17.71
CA THR A 327 0.26 23.93 -16.55
C THR A 327 1.09 23.85 -15.26
N ARG A 328 1.79 22.74 -15.03
CA ARG A 328 2.62 22.58 -13.82
C ARG A 328 3.81 23.53 -13.81
N LYS A 329 4.43 23.79 -14.96
CA LYS A 329 5.52 24.77 -15.09
C LYS A 329 5.04 26.19 -14.77
N ASP A 330 3.89 26.57 -15.29
CA ASP A 330 3.27 27.88 -15.01
C ASP A 330 2.93 28.02 -13.52
N PHE A 331 2.37 26.96 -12.90
CA PHE A 331 2.11 26.92 -11.46
C PHE A 331 3.35 27.20 -10.62
N TRP A 332 4.49 26.57 -10.92
CA TRP A 332 5.73 26.78 -10.17
C TRP A 332 6.37 28.16 -10.42
N ARG A 333 6.15 28.75 -11.61
CA ARG A 333 6.62 30.12 -11.92
C ARG A 333 5.84 31.16 -11.13
N ASP A 334 4.53 30.98 -11.02
CA ASP A 334 3.61 31.99 -10.50
C ASP A 334 3.13 31.64 -9.07
N ILE A 335 3.87 30.77 -8.35
CA ILE A 335 3.44 30.17 -7.08
C ILE A 335 3.22 31.20 -5.97
N GLU A 336 2.06 31.15 -5.34
CA GLU A 336 1.80 31.83 -4.07
C GLU A 336 1.84 30.81 -2.93
N TRP A 337 2.58 31.15 -1.88
CA TRP A 337 2.75 30.27 -0.73
C TRP A 337 1.64 30.45 0.30
N ASP A 338 0.41 30.23 -0.12
CA ASP A 338 -0.76 30.14 0.73
C ASP A 338 -1.55 28.86 0.44
N PHE A 339 -2.34 28.44 1.42
CA PHE A 339 -3.04 27.16 1.35
C PHE A 339 -4.07 27.11 0.21
N SER A 340 -4.72 28.23 -0.13
CA SER A 340 -5.76 28.28 -1.15
C SER A 340 -5.16 28.24 -2.55
N TYR A 341 -4.00 28.87 -2.77
CA TYR A 341 -3.30 28.77 -4.05
C TYR A 341 -2.78 27.36 -4.30
N LEU A 342 -2.12 26.74 -3.32
CA LEU A 342 -1.58 25.37 -3.48
C LEU A 342 -2.69 24.35 -3.82
N GLN A 343 -3.93 24.56 -3.38
CA GLN A 343 -5.04 23.66 -3.69
C GLN A 343 -5.39 23.57 -5.18
N LYS A 344 -5.06 24.59 -5.98
CA LYS A 344 -5.39 24.61 -7.41
C LYS A 344 -4.75 23.42 -8.13
N GLU A 345 -3.48 23.13 -7.81
CA GLU A 345 -2.72 22.07 -8.47
C GLU A 345 -2.31 20.92 -7.55
N LEU A 346 -2.15 21.13 -6.24
CA LEU A 346 -1.49 20.15 -5.35
C LEU A 346 -2.43 19.42 -4.36
N VAL A 347 -3.75 19.40 -4.58
CA VAL A 347 -4.70 18.72 -3.67
C VAL A 347 -4.28 17.28 -3.30
N PRO A 348 -3.79 16.43 -4.22
CA PRO A 348 -3.30 15.10 -3.84
C PRO A 348 -2.16 15.14 -2.82
N LEU A 349 -1.14 15.98 -3.07
CA LEU A 349 -0.02 16.15 -2.14
C LEU A 349 -0.50 16.73 -0.81
N LEU A 350 -1.31 17.79 -0.84
CA LEU A 350 -1.86 18.42 0.36
C LEU A 350 -2.63 17.42 1.22
N GLY A 351 -3.46 16.57 0.62
CA GLY A 351 -4.18 15.53 1.35
C GLY A 351 -3.25 14.55 2.07
N HIS A 352 -2.18 14.10 1.42
CA HIS A 352 -1.16 13.25 2.05
C HIS A 352 -0.43 13.95 3.21
N VAL A 353 -0.05 15.23 3.02
CA VAL A 353 0.61 16.03 4.06
C VAL A 353 -0.32 16.26 5.25
N ILE A 354 -1.56 16.69 5.01
CA ILE A 354 -2.56 16.95 6.06
C ILE A 354 -2.85 15.68 6.85
N HIS A 355 -3.13 14.56 6.16
CA HIS A 355 -3.37 13.28 6.83
C HIS A 355 -2.20 12.87 7.73
N ARG A 356 -0.97 13.18 7.34
CA ARG A 356 0.21 12.92 8.15
C ARG A 356 0.34 13.88 9.33
N LEU A 357 0.10 15.18 9.14
CA LEU A 357 0.18 16.19 10.20
C LEU A 357 -0.90 15.99 11.26
N LEU A 358 -2.12 15.60 10.87
CA LEU A 358 -3.20 15.25 11.79
C LEU A 358 -2.81 14.12 12.76
N ARG A 359 -1.92 13.20 12.35
CA ARG A 359 -1.39 12.12 13.23
C ARG A 359 -0.39 12.60 14.27
N ASN A 360 0.12 13.83 14.15
CA ASN A 360 1.12 14.40 15.06
C ASN A 360 0.54 15.54 15.92
N MET A 361 -0.76 15.84 15.80
CA MET A 361 -1.40 16.86 16.61
C MET A 361 -1.53 16.44 18.07
N HIS A 362 -1.62 17.42 18.97
CA HIS A 362 -1.66 17.22 20.43
C HIS A 362 -2.76 16.28 20.93
N ARG A 363 -3.86 16.12 20.18
CA ARG A 363 -5.02 15.27 20.53
C ARG A 363 -4.94 13.86 19.92
N TYR A 364 -3.80 13.48 19.36
CA TYR A 364 -3.55 12.12 18.89
C TYR A 364 -3.36 11.15 20.07
N PRO A 365 -3.88 9.91 20.01
CA PRO A 365 -4.64 9.32 18.90
C PRO A 365 -6.15 9.57 18.93
N ASN A 366 -6.68 10.02 20.06
CA ASN A 366 -8.12 10.03 20.37
C ASN A 366 -8.95 10.80 19.35
N PHE A 367 -8.43 11.91 18.83
CA PHE A 367 -9.15 12.76 17.87
C PHE A 367 -8.94 12.34 16.42
N TYR A 368 -7.73 11.88 16.08
CA TYR A 368 -7.38 11.45 14.72
C TYR A 368 -8.25 10.27 14.24
N PHE A 369 -8.72 9.43 15.17
CA PHE A 369 -9.61 8.30 14.88
C PHE A 369 -10.83 8.69 14.05
N TYR A 370 -11.44 9.87 14.25
CA TYR A 370 -12.62 10.29 13.50
C TYR A 370 -12.35 10.45 12.00
N PHE A 371 -11.17 10.97 11.62
CA PHE A 371 -10.79 11.13 10.21
C PHE A 371 -10.61 9.76 9.54
N ASP A 372 -9.92 8.83 10.20
CA ASP A 372 -9.71 7.48 9.68
C ASP A 372 -11.04 6.69 9.63
N GLN A 373 -11.89 6.79 10.64
CA GLN A 373 -13.19 6.11 10.70
C GLN A 373 -14.14 6.64 9.63
N TYR A 374 -14.16 7.96 9.39
CA TYR A 374 -14.96 8.56 8.33
C TYR A 374 -14.46 8.12 6.94
N LYS A 375 -13.14 8.09 6.73
CA LYS A 375 -12.53 7.55 5.50
C LYS A 375 -12.92 6.08 5.28
N ALA A 376 -12.86 5.26 6.32
CA ALA A 376 -13.26 3.85 6.25
C ALA A 376 -14.75 3.69 5.90
N LEU A 377 -15.64 4.49 6.51
CA LEU A 377 -17.06 4.51 6.17
C LEU A 377 -17.29 4.84 4.69
N GLN A 378 -16.56 5.83 4.14
CA GLN A 378 -16.66 6.15 2.72
C GLN A 378 -16.17 5.00 1.82
N ALA A 379 -15.06 4.35 2.21
CA ALA A 379 -14.52 3.19 1.48
C ALA A 379 -15.53 2.03 1.46
N TRP A 380 -16.10 1.67 2.61
CA TRP A 380 -17.11 0.63 2.74
C TRP A 380 -18.35 0.92 1.91
N ASN A 381 -18.80 2.17 1.91
CA ASN A 381 -19.92 2.58 1.08
C ASN A 381 -19.60 2.40 -0.41
N TYR A 382 -18.43 2.87 -0.87
CA TYR A 382 -17.99 2.67 -2.24
C TYR A 382 -17.90 1.18 -2.59
N TRP A 383 -17.26 0.37 -1.74
CA TRP A 383 -17.12 -1.07 -1.94
C TRP A 383 -18.46 -1.78 -2.06
N ASN A 384 -19.44 -1.44 -1.24
CA ASN A 384 -20.77 -2.04 -1.34
C ASN A 384 -21.47 -1.68 -2.66
N HIS A 385 -21.36 -0.43 -3.12
CA HIS A 385 -21.95 0.01 -4.40
C HIS A 385 -21.21 -0.56 -5.62
N ALA A 386 -19.88 -0.71 -5.52
CA ALA A 386 -19.03 -1.27 -6.58
C ALA A 386 -18.88 -2.81 -6.49
N ASN A 387 -19.62 -3.46 -5.59
CA ASN A 387 -19.57 -4.91 -5.35
C ASN A 387 -18.16 -5.45 -4.99
N VAL A 388 -17.34 -4.67 -4.29
CA VAL A 388 -15.99 -5.04 -3.86
C VAL A 388 -16.05 -5.73 -2.49
N ALA A 389 -16.04 -7.06 -2.49
CA ALA A 389 -15.99 -7.84 -1.25
C ALA A 389 -14.57 -7.97 -0.69
N LEU A 390 -13.58 -8.10 -1.56
CA LEU A 390 -12.20 -8.42 -1.22
C LEU A 390 -11.21 -7.42 -1.84
N PRO A 391 -11.12 -6.18 -1.31
CA PRO A 391 -10.15 -5.21 -1.81
C PRO A 391 -8.73 -5.70 -1.55
N TYR A 392 -7.87 -5.69 -2.56
CA TYR A 392 -6.45 -6.06 -2.41
C TYR A 392 -5.52 -4.87 -2.65
N ASN A 393 -4.23 -4.98 -2.31
CA ASN A 393 -3.27 -3.90 -2.56
C ASN A 393 -2.95 -3.82 -4.07
N ALA A 394 -3.38 -2.75 -4.71
CA ALA A 394 -3.22 -2.57 -6.15
C ALA A 394 -1.90 -1.91 -6.57
N VAL A 395 -1.06 -1.46 -5.62
CA VAL A 395 0.28 -0.95 -5.95
C VAL A 395 1.13 -2.06 -6.56
N LEU A 396 1.08 -3.26 -5.97
CA LEU A 396 1.72 -4.47 -6.48
C LEU A 396 1.00 -5.69 -5.86
N PRO A 397 0.75 -6.78 -6.62
CA PRO A 397 0.00 -7.95 -6.12
C PRO A 397 0.85 -8.85 -5.22
N LYS A 398 1.26 -8.32 -4.06
CA LYS A 398 2.14 -8.97 -3.06
C LYS A 398 1.42 -10.03 -2.21
N GLY A 399 0.13 -10.28 -2.43
CA GLY A 399 -0.70 -11.16 -1.60
C GLY A 399 -1.39 -10.48 -0.42
N GLU A 400 -1.46 -9.14 -0.39
CA GLU A 400 -2.22 -8.39 0.61
C GLU A 400 -3.67 -8.26 0.16
N ILE A 401 -4.59 -8.88 0.90
CA ILE A 401 -6.03 -8.88 0.60
C ILE A 401 -6.82 -8.50 1.85
N GLY A 402 -7.85 -7.70 1.67
CA GLY A 402 -8.73 -7.23 2.72
C GLY A 402 -10.08 -7.90 2.62
N ILE A 403 -10.78 -8.00 3.75
CA ILE A 403 -12.22 -8.27 3.79
C ILE A 403 -12.94 -6.93 3.96
N ASN A 404 -13.90 -6.62 3.09
CA ASN A 404 -14.85 -5.52 3.30
C ASN A 404 -15.75 -5.89 4.49
N PRO A 405 -15.59 -5.26 5.67
CA PRO A 405 -16.32 -5.65 6.86
C PRO A 405 -17.81 -5.24 6.82
N ALA A 406 -18.18 -4.37 5.87
CA ALA A 406 -19.54 -3.88 5.70
C ALA A 406 -20.32 -4.61 4.59
N ASN A 407 -19.75 -5.66 3.98
CA ASN A 407 -20.43 -6.41 2.92
C ASN A 407 -21.68 -7.11 3.49
N PRO A 408 -22.90 -6.76 3.05
CA PRO A 408 -24.14 -7.28 3.63
C PRO A 408 -24.46 -8.73 3.24
N TYR A 409 -23.80 -9.26 2.21
CA TYR A 409 -24.09 -10.59 1.64
C TYR A 409 -23.05 -11.64 2.03
N MET A 410 -21.97 -11.24 2.68
CA MET A 410 -20.86 -12.11 3.04
C MET A 410 -21.26 -13.07 4.17
N LYS A 411 -21.15 -14.37 3.90
CA LYS A 411 -21.21 -15.41 4.93
C LYS A 411 -19.79 -15.86 5.26
N TYR A 412 -19.53 -16.14 6.53
CA TYR A 412 -18.20 -16.55 6.93
C TYR A 412 -18.18 -17.50 8.13
N ARG A 413 -17.08 -18.25 8.25
CA ARG A 413 -16.73 -19.06 9.40
C ARG A 413 -15.29 -18.78 9.77
N VAL A 414 -15.00 -18.68 11.07
CA VAL A 414 -13.65 -18.42 11.58
C VAL A 414 -13.19 -19.61 12.40
N PHE A 415 -11.93 -20.00 12.20
CA PHE A 415 -11.28 -21.07 12.93
C PHE A 415 -9.94 -20.59 13.49
N THR A 416 -9.55 -21.07 14.68
CA THR A 416 -8.11 -21.18 14.94
C THR A 416 -7.50 -22.13 13.93
N ALA A 417 -6.24 -21.92 13.61
CA ALA A 417 -5.55 -22.79 12.68
C ALA A 417 -4.15 -23.15 13.12
N LYS A 418 -3.73 -24.35 12.72
CA LYS A 418 -2.35 -24.85 12.87
C LYS A 418 -1.67 -24.80 11.51
N THR A 419 -0.34 -24.74 11.54
CA THR A 419 0.46 -24.77 10.31
C THR A 419 1.43 -25.93 10.31
N TRP A 420 1.70 -26.46 9.13
CA TRP A 420 2.72 -27.46 8.88
C TRP A 420 3.41 -27.15 7.55
N GLN A 421 4.58 -27.75 7.30
CA GLN A 421 5.36 -27.52 6.09
C GLN A 421 5.60 -28.80 5.31
N GLU A 422 5.58 -28.70 3.98
CA GLU A 422 5.95 -29.77 3.06
C GLU A 422 6.48 -29.14 1.78
N ASN A 423 7.62 -29.64 1.27
CA ASN A 423 8.23 -29.18 0.02
C ASN A 423 8.39 -27.64 -0.07
N GLY A 424 8.78 -27.00 1.04
CA GLY A 424 8.96 -25.54 1.14
C GLY A 424 7.65 -24.74 1.25
N ASN A 425 6.49 -25.36 1.06
CA ASN A 425 5.18 -24.74 1.22
C ASN A 425 4.71 -24.79 2.68
N ALA A 426 3.94 -23.78 3.09
CA ALA A 426 3.22 -23.77 4.35
C ALA A 426 1.75 -24.10 4.10
N TYR A 427 1.23 -25.05 4.87
CA TYR A 427 -0.15 -25.49 4.81
C TYR A 427 -0.86 -25.18 6.13
N ILE A 428 -2.16 -24.96 6.04
CA ILE A 428 -3.05 -24.59 7.14
C ILE A 428 -4.05 -25.72 7.37
N GLU A 429 -4.25 -26.06 8.63
CA GLU A 429 -5.32 -26.95 9.07
C GLU A 429 -6.24 -26.19 10.03
N ALA A 430 -7.56 -26.25 9.77
CA ALA A 430 -8.56 -25.71 10.66
C ALA A 430 -8.59 -26.54 11.96
N ASP A 431 -8.44 -25.87 13.11
CA ASP A 431 -8.34 -26.55 14.41
C ASP A 431 -9.67 -26.50 15.16
N ARG A 432 -10.13 -25.31 15.56
CA ARG A 432 -11.39 -25.13 16.31
C ARG A 432 -12.21 -23.98 15.73
N PRO A 433 -13.52 -24.15 15.49
CA PRO A 433 -14.39 -23.04 15.12
C PRO A 433 -14.49 -22.03 16.27
N ILE A 434 -14.50 -20.75 15.94
CA ILE A 434 -14.69 -19.65 16.90
C ILE A 434 -15.80 -18.75 16.40
N SER A 435 -16.75 -18.44 17.28
CA SER A 435 -17.80 -17.47 17.01
C SER A 435 -17.25 -16.06 17.14
N LEU A 436 -16.80 -15.49 16.02
CA LEU A 436 -16.35 -14.10 15.92
C LEU A 436 -17.20 -13.36 14.89
N ALA A 437 -17.47 -12.08 15.12
CA ALA A 437 -18.09 -11.20 14.15
C ALA A 437 -17.04 -10.32 13.46
N ILE A 438 -17.08 -10.20 12.14
CA ILE A 438 -16.36 -9.17 11.40
C ILE A 438 -17.19 -7.88 11.46
N GLU A 439 -16.66 -6.83 12.07
CA GLU A 439 -17.42 -5.59 12.33
C GLU A 439 -16.88 -4.42 11.49
N PRO A 440 -17.76 -3.59 10.87
CA PRO A 440 -17.37 -2.37 10.17
C PRO A 440 -17.03 -1.26 11.17
N ARG A 441 -15.92 -1.47 11.88
CA ARG A 441 -15.33 -0.54 12.84
C ARG A 441 -13.82 -0.67 12.79
N LEU A 442 -13.13 0.46 12.88
CA LEU A 442 -11.67 0.45 12.98
C LEU A 442 -11.23 -0.02 14.38
N ALA A 443 -10.20 -0.85 14.40
CA ALA A 443 -9.51 -1.23 15.61
C ALA A 443 -8.82 -0.02 16.25
N GLU A 444 -8.76 -0.01 17.59
CA GLU A 444 -7.91 0.93 18.30
C GLU A 444 -6.44 0.68 17.94
N LEU A 445 -5.63 1.74 17.93
CA LEU A 445 -4.24 1.66 17.46
C LEU A 445 -3.40 0.63 18.22
N GLY A 446 -3.68 0.41 19.51
CA GLY A 446 -2.98 -0.57 20.33
C GLY A 446 -3.26 -2.03 19.96
N MET A 447 -4.30 -2.30 19.17
CA MET A 447 -4.68 -3.63 18.70
C MET A 447 -4.04 -3.99 17.35
N LEU A 448 -3.30 -3.08 16.72
CA LEU A 448 -2.71 -3.28 15.40
C LEU A 448 -1.32 -3.95 15.49
N LEU A 449 -1.07 -4.91 14.60
CA LEU A 449 0.17 -5.72 14.59
C LEU A 449 1.44 -4.85 14.55
N MET A 450 1.51 -3.90 13.62
CA MET A 450 2.72 -3.12 13.30
C MET A 450 2.88 -1.80 14.10
N ARG A 451 2.03 -1.54 15.11
CA ARG A 451 2.19 -0.39 16.00
C ARG A 451 2.59 -0.87 17.39
N LYS A 452 3.80 -0.51 17.85
CA LYS A 452 4.21 -0.66 19.25
C LYS A 452 3.75 0.58 20.03
N LYS A 453 3.45 0.38 21.32
CA LYS A 453 3.25 1.47 22.28
C LYS A 453 4.56 2.21 22.51
#